data_AF-A0A9P5TX22-F1
#
_entry.id   AF-A0A9P5TX22-F1
#
_cell.length_a   1.000
_cell.length_b   1.000
_cell.length_c   1.000
_cell.angle_alpha   90.00
_cell.angle_beta   90.00
_cell.angle_gamma   90.00
#
_symmetry.space_group_name_H-M   'P 1'
#
loop_
_entity.id
_entity.type
_entity.pdbx_description
1 polymer ?
#
loop_
_entity_poly.entity_id
_entity_poly.type
_entity_poly.pdbx_seq_one_letter_code
_entity_poly.pdbx_strand_id
1 'polypeptide(L)'
;EMFRDWLIDLAGVVHDSLTDLTPAQKHMLGDMDRNCPFRELGTSRTISTLPGGPFSTPCVNTQAGIFSALIFRGILFKTVALYERQSCYFESYQEWLEFLASHSGKDDNYFCNRIPYGATTGRTHHNTKAFWDGSEALHQELQNPAQSFTKMVKFIKRFPSFGDLGSYLLAVDLVYAGRIKSPSIEELGKMVYWLGKGAEHGLQKLGLVSFEDPQEAAVEHAFMAVHSFLDNDPAFGLIKEQVGFNFFVLEHSLCKLSRDNILDKYVPILP
;
A
#
# COMPACT_ATOMS: atom_id res chain seq x y z
N GLU A 1 18.52 -14.77 1.66
CA GLU A 1 17.90 -16.06 2.08
C GLU A 1 16.88 -15.88 3.19
N MET A 2 17.25 -15.40 4.39
CA MET A 2 16.30 -15.20 5.52
C MET A 2 15.00 -14.46 5.14
N PHE A 3 15.09 -13.38 4.37
CA PHE A 3 13.91 -12.63 3.92
C PHE A 3 12.99 -13.46 3.00
N ARG A 4 13.56 -14.26 2.10
CA ARG A 4 12.81 -15.18 1.24
C ARG A 4 12.09 -16.22 2.10
N ASP A 5 12.80 -16.84 3.03
CA ASP A 5 12.24 -17.92 3.86
C ASP A 5 11.12 -17.39 4.77
N TRP A 6 11.27 -16.15 5.27
CA TRP A 6 10.20 -15.45 5.99
C TRP A 6 8.96 -15.21 5.12
N LEU A 7 9.13 -14.77 3.88
CA LEU A 7 7.99 -14.61 2.96
C LEU A 7 7.33 -15.97 2.65
N ILE A 8 8.11 -17.04 2.45
CA ILE A 8 7.56 -18.38 2.21
C ILE A 8 6.77 -18.89 3.43
N ASP A 9 7.29 -18.71 4.65
CA ASP A 9 6.58 -19.05 5.89
C ASP A 9 5.22 -18.33 5.96
N LEU A 10 5.21 -17.02 5.71
CA LEU A 10 3.98 -16.22 5.76
C LEU A 10 2.98 -16.59 4.67
N ALA A 11 3.45 -16.98 3.48
CA ALA A 11 2.59 -17.42 2.40
C ALA A 11 1.82 -18.71 2.74
N GLY A 12 2.39 -19.60 3.56
CA GLY A 12 1.72 -20.84 3.98
C GLY A 12 0.32 -20.63 4.58
N VAL A 13 0.07 -19.51 5.26
CA VAL A 13 -1.24 -19.15 5.83
C VAL A 13 -2.27 -18.75 4.79
N VAL A 14 -1.80 -18.25 3.64
CA VAL A 14 -2.65 -17.88 2.50
C VAL A 14 -3.15 -19.14 1.79
N HIS A 15 -2.43 -20.26 1.90
CA HIS A 15 -2.68 -21.49 1.15
C HIS A 15 -3.35 -22.59 1.96
N ASP A 16 -2.90 -22.79 3.19
CA ASP A 16 -3.23 -23.97 3.96
C ASP A 16 -4.11 -23.61 5.16
N SER A 17 -5.10 -24.46 5.45
CA SER A 17 -5.78 -24.46 6.75
C SER A 17 -4.82 -25.03 7.81
N LEU A 18 -3.80 -24.24 8.15
CA LEU A 18 -2.80 -24.62 9.14
C LEU A 18 -3.43 -24.62 10.54
N THR A 19 -3.31 -25.76 11.23
CA THR A 19 -3.78 -25.91 12.62
C THR A 19 -2.80 -25.30 13.62
N ASP A 20 -1.50 -25.26 13.30
CA ASP A 20 -0.44 -24.71 14.14
C ASP A 20 0.31 -23.58 13.42
N LEU A 21 -0.11 -22.34 13.68
CA LEU A 21 0.51 -21.16 13.08
C LEU A 21 1.81 -20.78 13.79
N THR A 22 2.83 -20.41 13.01
CA THR A 22 4.09 -19.86 13.54
C THR A 22 3.83 -18.50 14.23
N PRO A 23 4.75 -18.02 15.09
CA PRO A 23 4.63 -16.68 15.67
C PRO A 23 4.56 -15.57 14.61
N ALA A 24 5.27 -15.70 13.49
CA ALA A 24 5.25 -14.75 12.38
C ALA A 24 3.86 -14.70 11.72
N GLN A 25 3.31 -15.88 11.44
CA GLN A 25 1.98 -16.05 10.87
C GLN A 25 0.88 -15.50 11.78
N LYS A 26 0.94 -15.78 13.09
CA LYS A 26 0.02 -15.20 14.09
C LYS A 26 0.14 -13.67 14.14
N HIS A 27 1.36 -13.13 14.08
CA HIS A 27 1.58 -11.68 14.04
C HIS A 27 0.98 -11.05 12.79
N MET A 28 1.19 -11.65 11.61
CA MET A 28 0.60 -11.23 10.34
C MET A 28 -0.94 -11.16 10.44
N LEU A 29 -1.56 -12.25 10.87
CA LEU A 29 -3.02 -12.36 10.96
C LEU A 29 -3.66 -11.40 11.98
N GLY A 30 -2.91 -10.97 12.99
CA GLY A 30 -3.40 -10.02 14.00
C GLY A 30 -3.76 -8.64 13.43
N ASP A 31 -3.14 -8.23 12.32
CA ASP A 31 -3.41 -6.94 11.65
C ASP A 31 -2.90 -7.01 10.20
N MET A 32 -3.73 -7.53 9.29
CA MET A 32 -3.33 -7.76 7.89
C MET A 32 -2.93 -6.47 7.16
N ASP A 33 -3.53 -5.32 7.48
CA ASP A 33 -3.12 -4.03 6.89
C ASP A 33 -1.72 -3.60 7.36
N ARG A 34 -1.39 -3.89 8.63
CA ARG A 34 -0.12 -3.46 9.23
C ARG A 34 1.01 -4.45 9.03
N ASN A 35 0.75 -5.75 9.07
CA ASN A 35 1.76 -6.79 9.24
C ASN A 35 1.90 -7.72 8.03
N CYS A 36 0.90 -7.77 7.13
CA CYS A 36 1.00 -8.61 5.94
C CYS A 36 2.00 -8.03 4.91
N PRO A 37 3.02 -8.79 4.47
CA PRO A 37 3.95 -8.34 3.43
C PRO A 37 3.33 -8.37 2.02
N PHE A 38 2.22 -9.08 1.85
CA PHE A 38 1.53 -9.23 0.57
C PHE A 38 0.45 -8.16 0.43
N ARG A 39 0.82 -7.05 -0.21
CA ARG A 39 0.03 -5.80 -0.29
C ARG A 39 -1.46 -6.01 -0.56
N GLU A 40 -1.80 -6.83 -1.56
CA GLU A 40 -3.19 -7.01 -2.00
C GLU A 40 -4.02 -7.90 -1.07
N LEU A 41 -3.39 -8.57 -0.09
CA LEU A 41 -4.06 -9.37 0.94
C LEU A 41 -4.38 -8.57 2.22
N GLY A 42 -3.99 -7.30 2.29
CA GLY A 42 -4.37 -6.43 3.40
C GLY A 42 -5.88 -6.19 3.44
N THR A 43 -6.50 -6.22 4.62
CA THR A 43 -7.97 -6.13 4.80
C THR A 43 -8.58 -4.92 4.08
N SER A 44 -8.01 -3.71 4.28
CA SER A 44 -8.50 -2.50 3.62
C SER A 44 -8.33 -2.56 2.11
N ARG A 45 -7.25 -3.19 1.63
CA ARG A 45 -7.00 -3.37 0.19
C ARG A 45 -8.03 -4.29 -0.43
N THR A 46 -8.26 -5.46 0.15
CA THR A 46 -9.25 -6.42 -0.32
C THR A 46 -10.64 -5.79 -0.45
N ILE A 47 -11.08 -5.01 0.55
CA ILE A 47 -12.36 -4.29 0.49
C ILE A 47 -12.39 -3.30 -0.69
N SER A 48 -11.32 -2.54 -0.89
CA SER A 48 -11.26 -1.51 -1.94
C SER A 48 -11.26 -2.08 -3.38
N THR A 49 -10.91 -3.35 -3.54
CA THR A 49 -10.83 -4.05 -4.81
C THR A 49 -12.00 -5.02 -5.05
N LEU A 50 -12.98 -5.08 -4.14
CA LEU A 50 -14.21 -5.84 -4.37
C LEU A 50 -14.93 -5.37 -5.66
N PRO A 51 -15.74 -6.24 -6.29
CA PRO A 51 -16.60 -5.82 -7.40
C PRO A 51 -17.43 -4.59 -7.03
N GLY A 52 -17.44 -3.57 -7.89
CA GLY A 52 -18.08 -2.28 -7.61
C GLY A 52 -17.27 -1.33 -6.72
N GLY A 53 -16.06 -1.72 -6.30
CA GLY A 53 -15.12 -0.85 -5.60
C GLY A 53 -14.51 0.22 -6.53
N PRO A 54 -13.87 1.26 -5.95
CA PRO A 54 -13.34 2.41 -6.70
C PRO A 54 -12.31 2.05 -7.77
N PHE A 55 -11.59 0.95 -7.60
CA PHE A 55 -10.53 0.51 -8.51
C PHE A 55 -11.01 -0.48 -9.57
N SER A 56 -12.28 -0.88 -9.55
CA SER A 56 -12.86 -1.72 -10.60
C SER A 56 -12.99 -0.94 -11.92
N THR A 57 -12.83 -1.62 -13.06
CA THR A 57 -12.88 -1.00 -14.40
C THR A 57 -14.10 -0.10 -14.63
N PRO A 58 -15.34 -0.48 -14.25
CA PRO A 58 -16.49 0.38 -14.44
C PRO A 58 -16.42 1.66 -13.60
N CYS A 59 -15.85 1.59 -12.40
CA CYS A 59 -15.84 2.70 -11.45
C CYS A 59 -14.65 3.64 -11.69
N VAL A 60 -13.44 3.12 -11.85
CA VAL A 60 -12.19 3.91 -11.89
C VAL A 60 -12.10 4.84 -13.12
N ASN A 61 -12.93 4.61 -14.13
CA ASN A 61 -13.07 5.44 -15.33
C ASN A 61 -14.11 6.57 -15.17
N THR A 62 -14.54 6.86 -13.94
CA THR A 62 -15.52 7.90 -13.63
C THR A 62 -14.98 8.84 -12.57
N GLN A 63 -15.50 10.08 -12.54
CA GLN A 63 -15.21 11.03 -11.47
C GLN A 63 -15.53 10.43 -10.08
N ALA A 64 -16.66 9.70 -9.97
CA ALA A 64 -17.09 9.05 -8.73
C ALA A 64 -16.10 7.99 -8.24
N GLY A 65 -15.56 7.16 -9.15
CA GLY A 65 -14.53 6.19 -8.79
C GLY A 65 -13.22 6.85 -8.34
N ILE A 66 -12.79 7.93 -9.00
CA ILE A 66 -11.60 8.69 -8.60
C ILE A 66 -11.80 9.38 -7.25
N PHE A 67 -12.97 9.99 -7.03
CA PHE A 67 -13.36 10.54 -5.74
C PHE A 67 -13.33 9.47 -4.62
N SER A 68 -13.89 8.31 -4.90
CA SER A 68 -13.91 7.17 -3.98
C SER A 68 -12.51 6.61 -3.70
N ALA A 69 -11.60 6.62 -4.69
CA ALA A 69 -10.20 6.25 -4.52
C ALA A 69 -9.46 7.22 -3.58
N LEU A 70 -9.73 8.52 -3.73
CA LEU A 70 -9.23 9.57 -2.83
C LEU A 70 -9.78 9.41 -1.42
N ILE A 71 -11.08 9.13 -1.26
CA ILE A 71 -11.68 8.83 0.05
C ILE A 71 -11.03 7.60 0.67
N PHE A 72 -10.86 6.52 -0.09
CA PHE A 72 -10.25 5.30 0.42
C PHE A 72 -8.86 5.58 1.00
N ARG A 73 -7.94 6.14 0.21
CA ARG A 73 -6.57 6.38 0.68
C ARG A 73 -6.46 7.54 1.65
N GLY A 74 -7.23 8.59 1.44
CA GLY A 74 -7.18 9.84 2.19
C GLY A 74 -7.92 9.77 3.52
N ILE A 75 -8.99 8.98 3.65
CA ILE A 75 -9.89 8.96 4.82
C ILE A 75 -10.08 7.56 5.39
N LEU A 76 -10.66 6.63 4.60
CA LEU A 76 -11.20 5.36 5.09
C LEU A 76 -10.19 4.23 5.30
N PHE A 77 -8.95 4.36 4.79
CA PHE A 77 -7.95 3.30 4.96
C PHE A 77 -7.74 2.97 6.44
N LYS A 78 -7.94 1.70 6.81
CA LYS A 78 -7.84 1.18 8.17
C LYS A 78 -8.76 1.88 9.18
N THR A 79 -10.05 2.00 8.84
CA THR A 79 -11.08 2.58 9.72
C THR A 79 -12.20 1.60 10.02
N VAL A 80 -12.87 1.82 11.15
CA VAL A 80 -14.05 1.02 11.54
C VAL A 80 -15.15 1.17 10.49
N ALA A 81 -15.38 2.38 9.99
CA ALA A 81 -16.33 2.66 8.92
C ALA A 81 -16.10 1.79 7.67
N LEU A 82 -14.85 1.64 7.23
CA LEU A 82 -14.52 0.81 6.06
C LEU A 82 -14.88 -0.67 6.31
N TYR A 83 -14.51 -1.17 7.50
CA TYR A 83 -14.72 -2.56 7.88
C TYR A 83 -16.20 -2.89 8.13
N GLU A 84 -16.99 -1.97 8.67
CA GLU A 84 -18.43 -2.19 8.85
C GLU A 84 -19.18 -2.10 7.51
N ARG A 85 -18.85 -1.10 6.67
CA ARG A 85 -19.53 -0.89 5.38
C ARG A 85 -19.15 -1.93 4.32
N GLN A 86 -17.95 -2.51 4.41
CA GLN A 86 -17.40 -3.42 3.38
C GLN A 86 -17.40 -2.81 1.96
N SER A 87 -17.32 -1.47 1.87
CA SER A 87 -17.20 -0.74 0.60
C SER A 87 -16.64 0.66 0.85
N CYS A 88 -15.83 1.15 -0.08
CA CYS A 88 -15.35 2.53 -0.12
C CYS A 88 -15.80 3.30 -1.37
N TYR A 89 -16.73 2.74 -2.15
CA TYR A 89 -17.31 3.43 -3.31
C TYR A 89 -18.45 4.36 -2.88
N PHE A 90 -18.47 5.56 -3.41
CA PHE A 90 -19.51 6.58 -3.31
C PHE A 90 -19.72 7.17 -4.70
N GLU A 91 -20.95 7.12 -5.20
CA GLU A 91 -21.35 7.62 -6.51
C GLU A 91 -21.30 9.16 -6.57
N SER A 92 -21.42 9.83 -5.43
CA SER A 92 -21.37 11.29 -5.36
C SER A 92 -20.88 11.82 -4.01
N TYR A 93 -20.54 13.11 -3.96
CA TYR A 93 -20.32 13.81 -2.69
C TYR A 93 -21.57 13.82 -1.79
N GLN A 94 -22.76 13.83 -2.38
CA GLN A 94 -24.01 13.79 -1.64
C GLN A 94 -24.19 12.45 -0.90
N GLU A 95 -23.86 11.32 -1.55
CA GLU A 95 -23.89 10.00 -0.89
C GLU A 95 -22.89 9.94 0.28
N TRP A 96 -21.72 10.56 0.15
CA TRP A 96 -20.78 10.70 1.27
C TRP A 96 -21.40 11.49 2.44
N LEU A 97 -22.11 12.59 2.17
CA LEU A 97 -22.78 13.37 3.22
C LEU A 97 -23.91 12.58 3.90
N GLU A 98 -24.66 11.79 3.15
CA GLU A 98 -25.70 10.89 3.68
C GLU A 98 -25.09 9.79 4.55
N PHE A 99 -23.94 9.26 4.15
CA PHE A 99 -23.17 8.32 4.97
C PHE A 99 -22.73 8.94 6.30
N LEU A 100 -22.24 10.18 6.31
CA LEU A 100 -21.93 10.90 7.55
C LEU A 100 -23.19 11.14 8.40
N ALA A 101 -24.29 11.57 7.80
CA ALA A 101 -25.54 11.88 8.50
C ALA A 101 -26.15 10.64 9.18
N SER A 102 -26.13 9.50 8.49
CA SER A 102 -26.58 8.21 9.04
C SER A 102 -25.72 7.69 10.19
N HIS A 103 -24.54 8.29 10.41
CA HIS A 103 -23.60 7.95 11.47
C HIS A 103 -23.31 9.16 12.39
N SER A 104 -24.26 10.09 12.53
CA SER A 104 -24.11 11.36 13.29
C SER A 104 -23.68 11.22 14.76
N GLY A 105 -23.79 10.03 15.36
CA GLY A 105 -23.29 9.74 16.71
C GLY A 105 -21.84 9.24 16.79
N LYS A 106 -21.15 9.08 15.65
CA LYS A 106 -19.76 8.60 15.59
C LYS A 106 -18.78 9.79 15.52
N ASP A 107 -17.59 9.60 16.09
CA ASP A 107 -16.52 10.60 16.03
C ASP A 107 -15.69 10.50 14.74
N ASP A 108 -14.74 11.42 14.55
CA ASP A 108 -13.85 11.41 13.38
C ASP A 108 -12.99 10.15 13.28
N ASN A 109 -12.68 9.46 14.40
CA ASN A 109 -11.86 8.23 14.38
C ASN A 109 -12.60 7.04 13.77
N TYR A 110 -13.92 7.02 13.85
CA TYR A 110 -14.75 6.03 13.14
C TYR A 110 -14.56 6.12 11.63
N PHE A 111 -14.55 7.34 11.08
CA PHE A 111 -14.43 7.60 9.64
C PHE A 111 -12.99 7.70 9.17
N CYS A 112 -12.07 8.15 10.02
CA CYS A 112 -10.76 8.60 9.63
C CYS A 112 -9.69 8.16 10.62
N ASN A 113 -8.83 7.24 10.19
CA ASN A 113 -7.63 6.90 10.93
C ASN A 113 -6.60 7.99 10.64
N ARG A 114 -6.25 8.80 11.64
CA ARG A 114 -5.33 9.94 11.49
C ARG A 114 -3.86 9.54 11.40
N ILE A 115 -3.51 8.31 11.72
CA ILE A 115 -2.12 7.82 11.69
C ILE A 115 -1.97 6.47 10.98
N PRO A 116 -2.59 6.25 9.80
CA PRO A 116 -2.60 4.92 9.19
C PRO A 116 -1.22 4.48 8.71
N TYR A 117 -0.34 5.45 8.43
CA TYR A 117 1.01 5.26 7.93
C TYR A 117 2.08 5.91 8.83
N GLY A 118 1.72 6.29 10.07
CA GLY A 118 2.53 7.14 10.96
C GLY A 118 1.92 8.53 11.17
N ALA A 119 2.66 9.45 11.79
CA ALA A 119 2.18 10.81 12.04
C ALA A 119 1.77 11.50 10.73
N THR A 120 0.55 12.06 10.67
CA THR A 120 0.07 12.82 9.52
C THR A 120 -0.35 14.22 9.95
N THR A 121 -0.20 15.19 9.05
CA THR A 121 -0.74 16.55 9.23
C THR A 121 -1.95 16.71 8.33
N GLY A 122 -3.12 16.97 8.93
CA GLY A 122 -4.31 17.42 8.20
C GLY A 122 -5.20 16.34 7.59
N ARG A 123 -5.04 15.06 7.94
CA ARG A 123 -5.98 14.00 7.54
C ARG A 123 -7.28 14.09 8.37
N THR A 124 -8.41 14.32 7.71
CA THR A 124 -9.74 14.43 8.34
C THR A 124 -10.84 14.25 7.31
N HIS A 125 -12.01 13.74 7.72
CA HIS A 125 -13.16 13.59 6.82
C HIS A 125 -13.67 14.91 6.23
N HIS A 126 -13.35 16.06 6.83
CA HIS A 126 -13.72 17.37 6.28
C HIS A 126 -13.07 17.67 4.92
N ASN A 127 -12.01 16.95 4.55
CA ASN A 127 -11.32 17.13 3.28
C ASN A 127 -12.07 16.58 2.06
N THR A 128 -13.16 15.82 2.25
CA THR A 128 -13.86 15.15 1.14
C THR A 128 -14.47 16.11 0.13
N LYS A 129 -14.85 17.35 0.52
CA LYS A 129 -15.29 18.35 -0.46
C LYS A 129 -14.18 18.69 -1.45
N ALA A 130 -12.96 18.91 -0.96
CA ALA A 130 -11.81 19.16 -1.82
C ALA A 130 -11.46 17.95 -2.70
N PHE A 131 -11.72 16.72 -2.22
CA PHE A 131 -11.55 15.51 -3.03
C PHE A 131 -12.55 15.44 -4.17
N TRP A 132 -13.82 15.78 -3.91
CA TRP A 132 -14.84 15.83 -4.95
C TRP A 132 -14.55 16.91 -5.99
N ASP A 133 -14.17 18.10 -5.53
CA ASP A 133 -13.89 19.23 -6.43
C ASP A 133 -12.65 18.96 -7.31
N GLY A 134 -11.65 18.27 -6.77
CA GLY A 134 -10.42 17.94 -7.50
C GLY A 134 -10.47 16.62 -8.27
N SER A 135 -11.45 15.73 -8.03
CA SER A 135 -11.47 14.39 -8.62
C SER A 135 -11.63 14.42 -10.13
N GLU A 136 -12.35 15.41 -10.68
CA GLU A 136 -12.48 15.58 -12.13
C GLU A 136 -11.15 15.97 -12.76
N ALA A 137 -10.39 16.88 -12.14
CA ALA A 137 -9.06 17.24 -12.63
C ALA A 137 -8.09 16.04 -12.60
N LEU A 138 -8.13 15.23 -11.54
CA LEU A 138 -7.35 13.98 -11.48
C LEU A 138 -7.82 12.98 -12.56
N HIS A 139 -9.13 12.85 -12.76
CA HIS A 139 -9.69 11.98 -13.80
C HIS A 139 -9.21 12.37 -15.19
N GLN A 140 -9.15 13.67 -15.51
CA GLN A 140 -8.61 14.19 -16.77
C GLN A 140 -7.10 13.92 -16.91
N GLU A 141 -6.31 14.10 -15.85
CA GLU A 141 -4.89 13.76 -15.87
C GLU A 141 -4.62 12.27 -16.14
N LEU A 142 -5.51 11.38 -15.68
CA LEU A 142 -5.42 9.94 -15.95
C LEU A 142 -5.71 9.57 -17.40
N GLN A 143 -6.30 10.47 -18.19
CA GLN A 143 -6.49 10.28 -19.62
C GLN A 143 -5.28 10.74 -20.44
N ASN A 144 -4.32 11.41 -19.82
CA ASN A 144 -3.12 11.91 -20.49
C ASN A 144 -2.08 10.77 -20.67
N PRO A 145 -1.80 10.33 -21.92
CA PRO A 145 -0.86 9.24 -22.17
C PRO A 145 0.60 9.61 -21.86
N ALA A 146 0.92 10.90 -21.72
CA ALA A 146 2.27 11.37 -21.37
C ALA A 146 2.54 11.36 -19.86
N GLN A 147 1.58 10.90 -19.05
CA GLN A 147 1.71 10.90 -17.60
C GLN A 147 2.62 9.75 -17.13
N SER A 148 3.68 10.11 -16.40
CA SER A 148 4.54 9.14 -15.73
C SER A 148 4.05 8.87 -14.31
N PHE A 149 4.48 7.74 -13.74
CA PHE A 149 4.18 7.37 -12.35
C PHE A 149 4.59 8.50 -11.39
N THR A 150 5.84 8.97 -11.47
CA THR A 150 6.34 10.06 -10.62
C THR A 150 5.53 11.37 -10.78
N LYS A 151 5.09 11.73 -12.00
CA LYS A 151 4.25 12.93 -12.20
C LYS A 151 2.89 12.76 -11.54
N MET A 152 2.30 11.57 -11.62
CA MET A 152 1.03 11.27 -10.97
C MET A 152 1.14 11.35 -9.44
N VAL A 153 2.21 10.81 -8.84
CA VAL A 153 2.48 10.97 -7.40
C VAL A 153 2.51 12.44 -6.99
N LYS A 154 3.23 13.28 -7.77
CA LYS A 154 3.31 14.73 -7.52
C LYS A 154 1.96 15.43 -7.68
N PHE A 155 1.14 15.00 -8.62
CA PHE A 155 -0.21 15.54 -8.80
C PHE A 155 -1.10 15.21 -7.61
N ILE A 156 -1.14 13.93 -7.19
CA ILE A 156 -1.95 13.46 -6.06
C ILE A 156 -1.55 14.14 -4.74
N LYS A 157 -0.27 14.47 -4.55
CA LYS A 157 0.22 15.18 -3.36
C LYS A 157 -0.43 16.57 -3.15
N ARG A 158 -1.09 17.13 -4.16
CA ARG A 158 -1.81 18.41 -4.05
C ARG A 158 -3.12 18.28 -3.26
N PHE A 159 -3.67 17.07 -3.13
CA PHE A 159 -4.89 16.84 -2.37
C PHE A 159 -4.61 16.90 -0.87
N PRO A 160 -5.51 17.48 -0.05
CA PRO A 160 -5.35 17.47 1.40
C PRO A 160 -5.30 16.03 1.93
N SER A 161 -4.63 15.78 3.06
CA SER A 161 -4.35 14.41 3.60
C SER A 161 -3.30 13.59 2.84
N PHE A 162 -2.87 14.00 1.64
CA PHE A 162 -1.90 13.24 0.85
C PHE A 162 -0.48 13.81 1.00
N GLY A 163 0.32 13.14 1.83
CA GLY A 163 1.78 13.27 1.83
C GLY A 163 2.44 12.33 0.82
N ASP A 164 3.78 12.32 0.78
CA ASP A 164 4.56 11.54 -0.19
C ASP A 164 4.15 10.07 -0.27
N LEU A 165 4.04 9.41 0.89
CA LEU A 165 3.63 8.00 0.97
C LEU A 165 2.18 7.77 0.55
N GLY A 166 1.24 8.62 0.98
CA GLY A 166 -0.17 8.48 0.61
C GLY A 166 -0.38 8.63 -0.89
N SER A 167 0.32 9.60 -1.50
CA SER A 167 0.27 9.83 -2.95
C SER A 167 0.89 8.70 -3.74
N TYR A 168 2.04 8.20 -3.28
CA TYR A 168 2.66 7.01 -3.83
C TYR A 168 1.70 5.82 -3.82
N LEU A 169 1.08 5.53 -2.67
CA LEU A 169 0.18 4.38 -2.53
C LEU A 169 -1.05 4.48 -3.43
N LEU A 170 -1.65 5.65 -3.59
CA LEU A 170 -2.76 5.86 -4.52
C LEU A 170 -2.30 5.69 -5.98
N ALA A 171 -1.13 6.21 -6.33
CA ALA A 171 -0.57 5.99 -7.67
C ALA A 171 -0.36 4.49 -7.94
N VAL A 172 0.17 3.73 -6.99
CA VAL A 172 0.28 2.26 -7.11
C VAL A 172 -1.09 1.61 -7.32
N ASP A 173 -2.13 2.02 -6.59
CA ASP A 173 -3.48 1.48 -6.82
C ASP A 173 -4.00 1.77 -8.23
N LEU A 174 -3.70 2.97 -8.76
CA LEU A 174 -4.06 3.37 -10.11
C LEU A 174 -3.26 2.61 -11.18
N VAL A 175 -2.03 2.14 -10.88
CA VAL A 175 -1.30 1.20 -11.75
C VAL A 175 -2.05 -0.13 -11.81
N TYR A 176 -2.40 -0.70 -10.66
CA TYR A 176 -3.14 -1.96 -10.60
C TYR A 176 -4.51 -1.87 -11.27
N ALA A 177 -5.18 -0.71 -11.18
CA ALA A 177 -6.43 -0.45 -11.88
C ALA A 177 -6.26 -0.16 -13.39
N GLY A 178 -5.04 -0.21 -13.92
CA GLY A 178 -4.74 0.01 -15.34
C GLY A 178 -4.90 1.47 -15.80
N ARG A 179 -4.88 2.43 -14.88
CA ARG A 179 -5.10 3.86 -15.16
C ARG A 179 -3.83 4.67 -15.34
N ILE A 180 -2.71 4.19 -14.81
CA ILE A 180 -1.40 4.75 -15.10
C ILE A 180 -0.44 3.65 -15.52
N LYS A 181 0.51 3.99 -16.38
CA LYS A 181 1.58 3.07 -16.77
C LYS A 181 2.40 2.72 -15.53
N SER A 182 2.68 1.43 -15.38
CA SER A 182 3.60 0.93 -14.35
C SER A 182 4.98 1.57 -14.53
N PRO A 183 5.63 2.04 -13.45
CA PRO A 183 7.03 2.50 -13.49
C PRO A 183 7.95 1.34 -13.86
N SER A 184 9.18 1.66 -14.25
CA SER A 184 10.23 0.63 -14.30
C SER A 184 10.71 0.29 -12.88
N ILE A 185 11.44 -0.82 -12.73
CA ILE A 185 12.00 -1.19 -11.42
C ILE A 185 13.04 -0.17 -10.94
N GLU A 186 13.79 0.44 -11.87
CA GLU A 186 14.75 1.52 -11.62
C GLU A 186 14.02 2.77 -11.09
N GLU A 187 12.93 3.18 -11.75
CA GLU A 187 12.10 4.29 -11.25
C GLU A 187 11.56 3.98 -9.86
N LEU A 188 11.15 2.74 -9.60
CA LEU A 188 10.66 2.37 -8.26
C LEU A 188 11.79 2.35 -7.21
N GLY A 189 12.99 1.88 -7.55
CA GLY A 189 14.16 1.91 -6.65
C GLY A 189 14.50 3.34 -6.23
N LYS A 190 14.44 4.30 -7.16
CA LYS A 190 14.60 5.72 -6.86
C LYS A 190 13.47 6.26 -5.98
N MET A 191 12.25 5.81 -6.20
CA MET A 191 11.11 6.17 -5.34
C MET A 191 11.26 5.63 -3.91
N VAL A 192 11.86 4.44 -3.73
CA VAL A 192 12.15 3.88 -2.40
C VAL A 192 13.10 4.80 -1.63
N TYR A 193 14.19 5.25 -2.27
CA TYR A 193 15.11 6.23 -1.71
C TYR A 193 14.43 7.58 -1.42
N TRP A 194 13.71 8.13 -2.41
CA TRP A 194 13.04 9.42 -2.27
C TRP A 194 12.01 9.44 -1.13
N LEU A 195 11.31 8.34 -0.90
CA LEU A 195 10.40 8.21 0.23
C LEU A 195 11.15 8.17 1.57
N GLY A 196 12.31 7.48 1.63
CA GLY A 196 13.10 7.32 2.86
C GLY A 196 12.26 6.72 4.00
N LYS A 197 11.46 5.69 3.68
CA LYS A 197 10.54 5.02 4.62
C LYS A 197 10.88 3.54 4.79
N GLY A 198 9.88 2.74 5.15
CA GLY A 198 10.07 1.35 5.58
C GLY A 198 10.79 0.47 4.57
N ALA A 199 10.59 0.64 3.25
CA ALA A 199 11.28 -0.19 2.27
C ALA A 199 12.80 0.02 2.30
N GLU A 200 13.26 1.27 2.38
CA GLU A 200 14.69 1.59 2.55
C GLU A 200 15.22 1.02 3.86
N HIS A 201 14.49 1.22 4.97
CA HIS A 201 14.88 0.62 6.26
C HIS A 201 14.91 -0.91 6.21
N GLY A 202 14.05 -1.54 5.39
CA GLY A 202 14.09 -2.98 5.14
C GLY A 202 15.38 -3.40 4.46
N LEU A 203 15.83 -2.66 3.44
CA LEU A 203 17.13 -2.89 2.78
C LEU A 203 18.30 -2.68 3.73
N GLN A 204 18.25 -1.66 4.57
CA GLN A 204 19.25 -1.42 5.61
C GLN A 204 19.28 -2.57 6.63
N LYS A 205 18.12 -3.08 7.05
CA LYS A 205 18.02 -4.23 7.96
C LYS A 205 18.56 -5.53 7.34
N LEU A 206 18.53 -5.65 6.01
CA LEU A 206 19.19 -6.73 5.28
C LEU A 206 20.70 -6.54 5.12
N GLY A 207 21.27 -5.43 5.59
CA GLY A 207 22.69 -5.11 5.45
C GLY A 207 23.10 -4.71 4.03
N LEU A 208 22.14 -4.37 3.16
CA LEU A 208 22.39 -4.04 1.76
C LEU A 208 22.64 -2.54 1.53
N VAL A 209 22.21 -1.70 2.47
CA VAL A 209 22.31 -0.24 2.43
C VAL A 209 22.76 0.27 3.80
N SER A 210 23.55 1.34 3.84
CA SER A 210 23.94 2.00 5.07
C SER A 210 22.74 2.64 5.79
N PHE A 211 22.71 2.53 7.12
CA PHE A 211 21.77 3.26 7.97
C PHE A 211 22.14 4.75 8.12
N GLU A 212 23.43 5.08 8.11
CA GLU A 212 23.92 6.43 8.41
C GLU A 212 23.85 7.36 7.20
N ASP A 213 24.16 6.81 6.02
CA ASP A 213 24.27 7.57 4.78
C ASP A 213 23.81 6.71 3.60
N PRO A 214 22.50 6.45 3.47
CA PRO A 214 21.96 5.75 2.32
C PRO A 214 22.16 6.59 1.06
N GLN A 215 22.87 6.06 0.07
CA GLN A 215 23.06 6.69 -1.22
C GLN A 215 21.99 6.21 -2.21
N GLU A 216 21.42 7.12 -3.02
CA GLU A 216 20.34 6.80 -3.98
C GLU A 216 20.67 5.58 -4.84
N ALA A 217 21.86 5.58 -5.48
CA ALA A 217 22.29 4.50 -6.35
C ALA A 217 22.47 3.16 -5.60
N ALA A 218 22.85 3.20 -4.32
CA ALA A 218 22.96 2.00 -3.50
C ALA A 218 21.58 1.42 -3.17
N VAL A 219 20.61 2.28 -2.82
CA VAL A 219 19.22 1.87 -2.57
C VAL A 219 18.59 1.30 -3.83
N GLU A 220 18.74 1.97 -4.97
CA GLU A 220 18.23 1.50 -6.27
C GLU A 220 18.80 0.12 -6.63
N HIS A 221 20.13 -0.04 -6.60
CA HIS A 221 20.78 -1.32 -6.90
C HIS A 221 20.38 -2.42 -5.92
N ALA A 222 20.32 -2.14 -4.62
CA ALA A 222 19.93 -3.11 -3.61
C ALA A 222 18.48 -3.58 -3.84
N PHE A 223 17.56 -2.65 -4.12
CA PHE A 223 16.16 -2.96 -4.40
C PHE A 223 16.02 -3.87 -5.62
N MET A 224 16.71 -3.54 -6.72
CA MET A 224 16.72 -4.35 -7.94
C MET A 224 17.33 -5.74 -7.71
N ALA A 225 18.43 -5.81 -6.94
CA ALA A 225 19.07 -7.07 -6.62
C ALA A 225 18.17 -8.00 -5.79
N VAL A 226 17.47 -7.47 -4.79
CA VAL A 226 16.50 -8.26 -4.00
C VAL A 226 15.34 -8.73 -4.87
N HIS A 227 14.82 -7.88 -5.75
CA HIS A 227 13.79 -8.28 -6.70
C HIS A 227 14.28 -9.42 -7.59
N SER A 228 15.44 -9.25 -8.24
CA SER A 228 16.02 -10.26 -9.13
C SER A 228 16.29 -11.57 -8.40
N PHE A 229 16.79 -11.52 -7.15
CA PHE A 229 17.00 -12.69 -6.32
C PHE A 229 15.69 -13.46 -6.08
N LEU A 230 14.63 -12.79 -5.59
CA LEU A 230 13.35 -13.43 -5.34
C LEU A 230 12.67 -13.90 -6.62
N ASP A 231 12.75 -13.10 -7.69
CA ASP A 231 12.09 -13.38 -8.97
C ASP A 231 12.65 -14.64 -9.64
N ASN A 232 13.94 -14.92 -9.45
CA ASN A 232 14.63 -16.09 -9.99
C ASN A 232 14.79 -17.25 -8.99
N ASP A 233 14.37 -17.10 -7.74
CA ASP A 233 14.51 -18.15 -6.73
C ASP A 233 13.47 -19.27 -6.95
N PRO A 234 13.88 -20.54 -7.13
CA PRO A 234 12.94 -21.64 -7.41
C PRO A 234 11.95 -21.92 -6.28
N ALA A 235 12.36 -21.77 -5.01
CA ALA A 235 11.49 -22.04 -3.88
C ALA A 235 10.43 -20.94 -3.71
N PHE A 236 10.84 -19.68 -3.86
CA PHE A 236 9.92 -18.55 -3.88
C PHE A 236 8.99 -18.60 -5.09
N GLY A 237 9.51 -19.09 -6.24
CA GLY A 237 8.76 -19.32 -7.47
C GLY A 237 7.44 -20.09 -7.28
N LEU A 238 7.38 -20.98 -6.29
CA LEU A 238 6.19 -21.78 -5.98
C LEU A 238 5.01 -20.95 -5.45
N ILE A 239 5.27 -19.78 -4.86
CA ILE A 239 4.24 -18.93 -4.23
C ILE A 239 4.01 -17.59 -4.95
N LYS A 240 4.87 -17.21 -5.91
CA LYS A 240 4.89 -15.87 -6.55
C LYS A 240 3.54 -15.40 -7.05
N GLU A 241 2.85 -16.23 -7.83
CA GLU A 241 1.55 -15.88 -8.42
C GLU A 241 0.49 -15.66 -7.33
N GLN A 242 0.49 -16.51 -6.30
CA GLN A 242 -0.54 -16.54 -5.28
C GLN A 242 -0.44 -15.33 -4.34
N VAL A 243 0.79 -14.87 -4.07
CA VAL A 243 1.04 -13.64 -3.30
C VAL A 243 1.06 -12.39 -4.17
N GLY A 244 0.80 -12.53 -5.48
CA GLY A 244 0.78 -11.43 -6.45
C GLY A 244 2.13 -10.72 -6.59
N PHE A 245 3.25 -11.46 -6.48
CA PHE A 245 4.58 -10.87 -6.40
C PHE A 245 4.92 -10.02 -7.63
N ASN A 246 5.36 -8.80 -7.34
CA ASN A 246 5.92 -7.83 -8.27
C ASN A 246 6.75 -6.83 -7.43
N PHE A 247 7.36 -5.85 -8.08
CA PHE A 247 8.19 -4.87 -7.37
C PHE A 247 7.42 -3.99 -6.36
N PHE A 248 6.11 -3.78 -6.48
CA PHE A 248 5.33 -3.08 -5.44
C PHE A 248 5.09 -3.96 -4.23
N VAL A 249 4.87 -5.26 -4.43
CA VAL A 249 4.79 -6.22 -3.33
C VAL A 249 6.14 -6.35 -2.63
N LEU A 250 7.26 -6.32 -3.37
CA LEU A 250 8.59 -6.26 -2.77
C LEU A 250 8.77 -5.00 -1.90
N GLU A 251 8.47 -3.82 -2.42
CA GLU A 251 8.53 -2.55 -1.65
C GLU A 251 7.73 -2.68 -0.35
N HIS A 252 6.50 -3.16 -0.46
CA HIS A 252 5.62 -3.36 0.69
C HIS A 252 6.18 -4.37 1.70
N SER A 253 6.72 -5.49 1.20
CA SER A 253 7.31 -6.55 2.01
C SER A 253 8.53 -6.06 2.79
N LEU A 254 9.42 -5.29 2.16
CA LEU A 254 10.55 -4.65 2.82
C LEU A 254 10.09 -3.64 3.87
N CYS A 255 9.02 -2.90 3.60
CA CYS A 255 8.40 -2.01 4.58
C CYS A 255 7.89 -2.76 5.81
N LYS A 256 7.32 -3.96 5.66
CA LYS A 256 6.92 -4.80 6.80
C LYS A 256 8.12 -5.34 7.56
N LEU A 257 9.13 -5.82 6.84
CA LEU A 257 10.37 -6.33 7.41
C LEU A 257 11.05 -5.30 8.33
N SER A 258 11.04 -4.02 7.95
CA SER A 258 11.62 -2.95 8.77
C SER A 258 11.00 -2.80 10.17
N ARG A 259 9.79 -3.32 10.36
CA ARG A 259 9.02 -3.22 11.61
C ARG A 259 8.99 -4.54 12.37
N ASP A 260 9.38 -5.63 11.73
CA ASP A 260 9.35 -6.96 12.31
C ASP A 260 10.72 -7.27 12.92
N ASN A 261 10.71 -7.80 14.14
CA ASN A 261 11.93 -8.27 14.81
C ASN A 261 12.27 -9.71 14.39
N ILE A 262 11.63 -10.22 13.34
CA ILE A 262 11.80 -11.59 12.89
C ILE A 262 13.25 -11.90 12.50
N LEU A 263 13.95 -10.98 11.84
CA LEU A 263 15.36 -11.20 11.49
C LEU A 263 16.21 -11.38 12.76
N ASP A 264 15.86 -10.71 13.85
CA ASP A 264 16.55 -10.82 15.14
C ASP A 264 16.33 -12.21 15.79
N LYS A 265 15.30 -12.96 15.35
CA LYS A 265 15.03 -14.35 15.76
C LYS A 265 15.65 -15.39 14.83
N TYR A 266 15.98 -15.02 13.60
CA TYR A 266 16.60 -15.89 12.59
C TYR A 266 18.13 -15.73 12.52
N VAL A 267 18.71 -14.76 13.22
CA VAL A 267 20.16 -14.76 13.47
C VAL A 267 20.45 -15.96 14.36
N PRO A 268 21.19 -16.99 13.89
CA PRO A 268 21.71 -17.97 14.82
C PRO A 268 22.58 -17.18 15.80
N ILE A 269 22.38 -17.39 17.10
CA ILE A 269 23.37 -17.03 18.11
C ILE A 269 24.66 -17.71 17.62
N LEU A 270 25.53 -16.96 16.96
CA LEU A 270 26.86 -17.45 16.64
C LEU A 270 27.53 -17.67 18.01
N PRO A 271 28.11 -18.86 18.25
CA PRO A 271 28.84 -19.12 19.48
C PRO A 271 30.02 -18.17 19.64
#